data_AF-A0A7T7R8K5-F1
#
_entry.id   AF-A0A7T7R8K5-F1
#
_cell.length_a   1.000
_cell.length_b   1.000
_cell.length_c   1.000
_cell.angle_alpha   90.00
_cell.angle_beta   90.00
_cell.angle_gamma   90.00
#
_symmetry.space_group_name_H-M   'P 1'
#
loop_
_entity.id
_entity.type
_entity.pdbx_description
1 polymer ?
#
loop_
_entity_poly.entity_id
_entity_poly.type
_entity_poly.pdbx_seq_one_letter_code
_entity_poly.pdbx_strand_id
1 'polypeptide(L)'
;MNIRLIIGLLCVAFISYVSWCSYDYGYKKARTEQIDSYESMIQQLKADVGKALQRERIAYAKQEQIESNYLAKHKEIEHNANSTIDEYRTNNVRLRESLKAKQCPDVSSVASSTSGNHAETTGGLLDTDVEFLIRQAARADQVAEQLAAAQQLLEQDREVCNGQT
;
A
#
# COMPACT_ATOMS: atom_id res chain seq x y z
N MET A 1 79.44 34.67 36.80
CA MET A 1 78.20 33.97 36.38
C MET A 1 78.44 32.47 36.53
N ASN A 2 77.65 31.77 37.35
CA ASN A 2 77.92 30.37 37.69
C ASN A 2 77.51 29.44 36.53
N ILE A 3 78.48 28.83 35.85
CA ILE A 3 78.27 27.92 34.71
C ILE A 3 77.27 26.80 35.05
N ARG A 4 77.28 26.30 36.29
CA ARG A 4 76.31 25.30 36.78
C ARG A 4 74.85 25.78 36.77
N LEU A 5 74.61 27.07 37.04
CA LEU A 5 73.26 27.66 36.99
C LEU A 5 72.77 27.82 35.55
N ILE A 6 73.66 28.17 34.62
CA ILE A 6 73.32 28.30 33.19
C ILE A 6 72.96 26.93 32.61
N ILE A 7 73.73 25.88 32.93
CA ILE A 7 73.45 24.52 32.49
C ILE A 7 72.12 24.02 33.07
N GLY A 8 71.84 24.30 34.35
CA GLY A 8 70.55 23.96 34.96
C GLY A 8 69.36 24.61 34.27
N LEU A 9 69.47 25.90 33.92
CA LEU A 9 68.41 26.63 33.20
C LEU A 9 68.19 26.10 31.78
N LEU A 10 69.25 25.73 31.07
CA LEU A 10 69.15 25.13 29.73
C LEU A 10 68.44 23.77 29.78
N CYS A 11 68.72 22.93 30.77
CA CYS A 11 68.03 21.66 30.94
C CYS A 11 66.52 21.85 31.20
N VAL A 12 66.15 22.81 32.06
CA VAL A 12 64.73 23.10 32.34
C VAL A 12 64.01 23.62 31.10
N ALA A 13 64.64 24.51 30.33
CA ALA A 13 64.08 25.03 29.08
C ALA A 13 63.93 23.94 28.01
N PHE A 14 64.87 23.00 27.93
CA PHE A 14 64.77 21.87 27.00
C PHE A 14 63.64 20.91 27.38
N ILE A 15 63.51 20.57 28.67
CA ILE A 15 62.45 19.69 29.15
C ILE A 15 61.07 20.31 28.91
N SER A 16 60.87 21.59 29.23
CA SER A 16 59.59 22.26 29.01
C SER A 16 59.23 22.34 27.52
N TYR A 17 60.21 22.57 26.64
CA TYR A 17 60.01 22.58 25.20
C TYR A 17 59.58 21.21 24.66
N VAL A 18 60.28 20.13 25.03
CA VAL A 18 59.93 18.77 24.59
C VAL A 18 58.58 18.32 25.15
N SER A 19 58.27 18.66 26.41
CA SER A 19 56.95 18.40 27.01
C SER A 19 55.83 19.14 26.28
N TRP A 20 56.05 20.40 25.86
CA TRP A 20 55.05 21.15 25.10
C TRP A 20 54.81 20.55 23.71
N CYS A 21 55.88 20.25 22.97
CA CYS A 21 55.77 19.67 21.62
C CYS A 21 55.11 18.29 21.64
N SER A 22 55.45 17.44 22.61
CA SER A 22 54.84 16.11 22.73
C SER A 22 53.36 16.18 23.14
N TYR A 23 53.00 17.10 24.03
CA TYR A 23 51.61 17.33 24.42
C TYR A 23 50.76 17.87 23.28
N ASP A 24 51.22 18.91 22.57
CA ASP A 24 50.47 19.51 21.46
C ASP A 24 50.28 18.52 20.30
N TYR A 25 51.33 17.77 19.94
CA TYR A 25 51.25 16.76 18.90
C TYR A 25 50.31 15.61 19.28
N GLY A 26 50.43 15.08 20.50
CA GLY A 26 49.58 14.00 20.99
C GLY A 26 48.11 14.42 21.10
N TYR A 27 47.85 15.62 21.63
CA TYR A 27 46.50 16.15 21.77
C TYR A 27 45.83 16.43 20.43
N LYS A 28 46.55 17.06 19.49
CA LYS A 28 46.04 17.28 18.13
C LYS A 28 45.76 15.95 17.42
N LYS A 29 46.70 15.00 17.49
CA LYS A 29 46.52 13.68 16.87
C LYS A 29 45.29 12.94 17.42
N ALA A 30 45.14 12.86 18.74
CA ALA A 30 43.99 12.20 19.37
C ALA A 30 42.66 12.90 19.03
N ARG A 31 42.66 14.22 18.91
CA ARG A 31 41.48 14.99 18.51
C ARG A 31 41.12 14.78 17.04
N THR A 32 42.11 14.75 16.15
CA THR A 32 41.88 14.49 14.72
C THR A 32 41.35 13.06 14.50
N GLU A 33 41.92 12.06 15.16
CA GLU A 33 41.43 10.67 15.08
C GLU A 33 39.97 10.54 15.54
N GLN A 34 39.58 11.24 16.60
CA GLN A 34 38.19 11.29 17.03
C GLN A 34 37.29 11.97 15.99
N ILE A 35 37.71 13.11 15.45
CA ILE A 35 36.93 13.83 14.43
C ILE A 35 36.73 12.96 13.18
N ASP A 36 37.77 12.30 12.70
CA ASP A 36 37.70 11.39 11.54
C ASP A 36 36.78 10.19 11.83
N SER A 37 36.81 9.67 13.06
CA SER A 37 35.89 8.63 13.52
C SER A 37 34.44 9.10 13.53
N TYR A 38 34.15 10.29 14.05
CA TYR A 38 32.80 10.85 14.03
C TYR A 38 32.33 11.15 12.60
N GLU A 39 33.20 11.67 11.74
CA GLU A 39 32.87 11.95 10.35
C GLU A 39 32.53 10.66 9.60
N SER A 40 33.31 9.59 9.77
CA SER A 40 33.01 8.30 9.16
C SER A 40 31.70 7.70 9.67
N MET A 41 31.40 7.81 10.98
CA MET A 41 30.10 7.40 11.53
C MET A 41 28.94 8.22 10.94
N ILE A 42 29.09 9.53 10.80
CA ILE A 42 28.06 10.38 10.20
C ILE A 42 27.84 10.02 8.73
N GLN A 43 28.91 9.75 7.98
CA GLN A 43 28.81 9.33 6.58
C GLN A 43 28.11 7.97 6.44
N GLN A 44 28.43 7.00 7.29
CA GLN A 44 27.76 5.71 7.33
C GLN A 44 26.27 5.88 7.68
N LEU A 45 25.95 6.63 8.72
CA LEU A 45 24.57 6.88 9.12
C LEU A 45 23.77 7.59 8.01
N LYS A 46 24.38 8.55 7.32
CA LYS A 46 23.77 9.23 6.17
C LYS A 46 23.52 8.27 5.01
N ALA A 47 24.44 7.34 4.74
CA ALA A 47 24.26 6.32 3.72
C ALA A 47 23.13 5.35 4.08
N ASP A 48 23.04 4.92 5.34
CA ASP A 48 22.01 4.01 5.81
C ASP A 48 20.62 4.66 5.82
N VAL A 49 20.51 5.91 6.29
CA VAL A 49 19.27 6.70 6.18
C VAL A 49 18.89 6.93 4.72
N GLY A 50 19.85 7.21 3.85
CA GLY A 50 19.60 7.36 2.42
C GLY A 50 19.00 6.10 1.78
N LYS A 51 19.52 4.91 2.13
CA LYS A 51 18.98 3.62 1.70
C LYS A 51 17.58 3.36 2.25
N ALA A 52 17.35 3.63 3.54
CA ALA A 52 16.05 3.48 4.17
C ALA A 52 14.98 4.36 3.50
N LEU A 53 15.32 5.63 3.24
CA LEU A 53 14.42 6.59 2.60
C LEU A 53 14.13 6.22 1.13
N GLN A 54 15.09 5.63 0.42
CA GLN A 54 14.84 5.08 -0.92
C GLN A 54 13.88 3.89 -0.88
N ARG A 55 14.03 2.99 0.09
CA ARG A 55 13.10 1.86 0.27
C ARG A 55 11.68 2.34 0.58
N GLU A 56 11.54 3.32 1.47
CA GLU A 56 10.24 3.94 1.77
C GLU A 56 9.61 4.54 0.51
N ARG A 57 10.36 5.30 -0.29
CA ARG A 57 9.84 5.88 -1.55
C ARG A 57 9.36 4.82 -2.54
N ILE A 58 10.08 3.71 -2.68
CA ILE A 58 9.68 2.61 -3.57
C ILE A 58 8.39 1.95 -3.06
N ALA A 59 8.29 1.74 -1.75
CA ALA A 59 7.07 1.19 -1.13
C ALA A 59 5.86 2.12 -1.34
N TYR A 60 6.02 3.43 -1.11
CA TYR A 60 4.96 4.42 -1.34
C TYR A 60 4.52 4.47 -2.81
N ALA A 61 5.46 4.44 -3.77
CA ALA A 61 5.12 4.45 -5.19
C ALA A 61 4.34 3.20 -5.61
N LYS A 62 4.70 2.03 -5.08
CA LYS A 62 3.95 0.78 -5.30
C LYS A 62 2.53 0.87 -4.71
N GLN A 63 2.39 1.44 -3.52
CA GLN A 63 1.09 1.59 -2.86
C GLN A 63 0.17 2.55 -3.62
N GLU A 64 0.69 3.68 -4.12
CA GLU A 64 -0.05 4.63 -4.94
C GLU A 64 -0.54 3.97 -6.25
N GLN A 65 0.27 3.10 -6.85
CA GLN A 65 -0.12 2.36 -8.04
C GLN A 65 -1.25 1.36 -7.77
N ILE A 66 -1.23 0.67 -6.61
CA ILE A 66 -2.32 -0.22 -6.20
C ILE A 66 -3.60 0.58 -5.98
N GLU A 67 -3.52 1.70 -5.25
CA GLU A 67 -4.69 2.53 -4.95
C GLU A 67 -5.33 3.11 -6.22
N SER A 68 -4.51 3.64 -7.13
CA SER A 68 -5.00 4.18 -8.40
C SER A 68 -5.67 3.12 -9.29
N ASN A 69 -5.12 1.90 -9.34
CA ASN A 69 -5.72 0.79 -10.07
C ASN A 69 -7.04 0.35 -9.44
N TYR A 70 -7.08 0.22 -8.10
CA TYR A 70 -8.31 -0.10 -7.37
C TYR A 70 -9.42 0.93 -7.62
N LEU A 71 -9.09 2.23 -7.58
CA LEU A 71 -10.06 3.30 -7.85
C LEU A 71 -10.55 3.29 -9.30
N ALA A 72 -9.66 3.00 -10.26
CA ALA A 72 -10.04 2.88 -11.67
C ALA A 72 -10.98 1.69 -11.90
N LYS A 73 -10.66 0.52 -11.33
CA LYS A 73 -11.49 -0.70 -11.37
C LYS A 73 -12.85 -0.50 -10.72
N HIS A 74 -12.90 0.18 -9.58
CA HIS A 74 -14.17 0.47 -8.91
C HIS A 74 -15.09 1.35 -9.79
N LYS A 75 -14.53 2.37 -10.45
CA LYS A 75 -15.29 3.21 -11.40
C LYS A 75 -15.75 2.42 -12.63
N GLU A 76 -14.89 1.53 -13.14
CA GLU A 76 -15.23 0.65 -14.27
C GLU A 76 -16.41 -0.28 -13.91
N ILE A 77 -16.39 -0.91 -12.74
CA ILE A 77 -17.49 -1.77 -12.25
C ILE A 77 -18.79 -0.97 -12.11
N GLU A 78 -18.74 0.22 -11.52
CA GLU A 78 -19.91 1.08 -11.37
C GLU A 78 -20.49 1.52 -12.72
N HIS A 79 -19.62 1.89 -13.66
CA HIS A 79 -20.03 2.27 -15.01
C HIS A 79 -20.63 1.09 -15.76
N ASN A 80 -19.99 -0.08 -15.71
CA ASN A 80 -20.46 -1.29 -16.38
C ASN A 80 -21.81 -1.77 -15.81
N ALA A 81 -22.00 -1.71 -14.49
CA ALA A 81 -23.27 -2.04 -13.86
C ALA A 81 -24.40 -1.10 -14.30
N ASN A 82 -24.13 0.22 -14.33
CA ASN A 82 -25.11 1.20 -14.80
C ASN A 82 -25.43 1.04 -16.30
N SER A 83 -24.42 0.81 -17.14
CA SER A 83 -24.58 0.55 -18.57
C SER A 83 -25.42 -0.70 -18.81
N THR A 84 -25.15 -1.79 -18.06
CA THR A 84 -25.90 -3.05 -18.18
C THR A 84 -27.36 -2.88 -17.77
N ILE A 85 -27.64 -2.07 -16.73
CA ILE A 85 -29.02 -1.74 -16.33
C ILE A 85 -29.72 -0.92 -17.41
N ASP A 86 -29.02 0.02 -18.05
CA ASP A 86 -29.60 0.86 -19.10
C ASP A 86 -29.85 0.05 -20.40
N GLU A 87 -28.94 -0.85 -20.77
CA GLU A 87 -29.13 -1.82 -21.85
C GLU A 87 -30.28 -2.80 -21.60
N TYR A 88 -30.50 -3.18 -20.34
CA TYR A 88 -31.65 -3.97 -19.92
C TYR A 88 -32.96 -3.19 -20.09
N ARG A 89 -33.01 -1.94 -19.59
CA ARG A 89 -34.20 -1.06 -19.71
C ARG A 89 -34.54 -0.72 -21.16
N THR A 90 -33.52 -0.59 -22.00
CA THR A 90 -33.67 -0.34 -23.45
C THR A 90 -33.95 -1.60 -24.28
N ASN A 91 -34.12 -2.77 -23.63
CA ASN A 91 -34.39 -4.07 -24.26
C ASN A 91 -33.29 -4.59 -25.21
N ASN A 92 -32.08 -4.00 -25.18
CA ASN A 92 -30.94 -4.42 -25.99
C ASN A 92 -30.29 -5.70 -25.44
N VAL A 93 -30.32 -5.89 -24.12
CA VAL A 93 -29.89 -7.12 -23.46
C VAL A 93 -31.10 -7.79 -22.83
N ARG A 94 -31.30 -9.08 -23.12
CA ARG A 94 -32.41 -9.88 -22.60
C ARG A 94 -31.87 -11.01 -21.73
N LEU A 95 -32.53 -11.26 -20.60
CA LEU A 95 -32.30 -12.48 -19.84
C LEU A 95 -32.54 -13.71 -20.72
N ARG A 96 -31.71 -14.74 -20.55
CA ARG A 96 -31.90 -16.03 -21.22
C ARG A 96 -33.34 -16.50 -21.00
N GLU A 97 -33.94 -17.04 -22.05
CA GLU A 97 -35.32 -17.49 -22.08
C GLU A 97 -35.66 -18.52 -20.98
N SER A 98 -34.66 -19.22 -20.45
CA SER A 98 -34.77 -20.13 -19.30
C SER A 98 -35.06 -19.43 -17.96
N LEU A 99 -34.79 -18.13 -17.84
CA LEU A 99 -35.08 -17.28 -16.68
C LEU A 99 -36.33 -16.42 -16.88
N LYS A 100 -36.84 -16.35 -18.12
CA LYS A 100 -38.17 -15.81 -18.38
C LYS A 100 -39.22 -16.79 -17.90
N ALA A 101 -40.37 -16.27 -17.50
CA ALA A 101 -41.51 -17.05 -17.05
C ALA A 101 -41.86 -18.13 -18.08
N LYS A 102 -41.48 -19.38 -17.79
CA LYS A 102 -42.10 -20.52 -18.45
C LYS A 102 -43.46 -20.64 -17.79
N GLN A 103 -44.53 -20.45 -18.54
CA GLN A 103 -45.91 -20.60 -18.08
C GLN A 103 -46.00 -21.87 -17.23
N CYS A 104 -46.15 -21.72 -15.91
CA CYS A 104 -46.41 -22.84 -15.04
C CYS A 104 -47.78 -23.38 -15.46
N PRO A 105 -47.92 -24.68 -15.78
CA PRO A 105 -49.21 -25.24 -16.09
C PRO A 105 -50.12 -25.04 -14.88
N ASP A 106 -51.30 -24.50 -15.15
CA ASP A 106 -52.35 -24.24 -14.18
C ASP A 106 -52.67 -25.56 -13.45
N VAL A 107 -52.49 -25.60 -12.13
CA VAL A 107 -52.86 -26.75 -11.30
C VAL A 107 -54.37 -26.75 -11.14
N SER A 108 -55.07 -27.12 -12.21
CA SER A 108 -56.47 -27.51 -12.16
C SER A 108 -56.61 -28.84 -11.42
N SER A 109 -56.97 -28.78 -10.14
CA SER A 109 -58.14 -29.54 -9.64
C SER A 109 -58.39 -29.28 -8.15
N VAL A 110 -59.00 -28.14 -7.81
CA VAL A 110 -60.01 -28.12 -6.73
C VAL A 110 -61.16 -27.23 -7.19
N ALA A 111 -62.36 -27.75 -6.96
CA ALA A 111 -63.64 -27.32 -7.50
C ALA A 111 -64.00 -25.83 -7.28
N SER A 112 -64.75 -25.31 -8.25
CA SER A 112 -65.45 -24.03 -8.31
C SER A 112 -65.82 -23.38 -6.96
N SER A 113 -65.38 -22.13 -6.77
CA SER A 113 -66.29 -21.06 -6.32
C SER A 113 -65.69 -19.67 -6.59
N THR A 114 -66.47 -18.88 -7.35
CA THR A 114 -66.63 -17.42 -7.23
C THR A 114 -65.42 -16.50 -7.49
N SER A 115 -65.38 -15.95 -8.70
CA SER A 115 -65.09 -14.54 -9.01
C SER A 115 -63.97 -13.86 -8.19
N GLY A 116 -62.75 -13.98 -8.68
CA GLY A 116 -61.69 -13.00 -8.45
C GLY A 116 -60.80 -12.99 -9.67
N ASN A 117 -60.67 -11.85 -10.34
CA ASN A 117 -59.75 -11.66 -11.46
C ASN A 117 -58.38 -12.21 -11.06
N HIS A 118 -58.01 -13.37 -11.59
CA HIS A 118 -56.63 -13.84 -11.55
C HIS A 118 -55.84 -12.86 -12.40
N ALA A 119 -55.24 -11.87 -11.74
CA ALA A 119 -54.08 -11.20 -12.28
C ALA A 119 -53.09 -12.31 -12.64
N GLU A 120 -52.84 -12.46 -13.95
CA GLU A 120 -51.82 -13.34 -14.50
C GLU A 120 -50.53 -13.11 -13.72
N THR A 121 -50.29 -13.95 -12.72
CA THR A 121 -49.08 -13.86 -11.91
C THR A 121 -48.00 -14.46 -12.80
N THR A 122 -47.42 -13.60 -13.62
CA THR A 122 -46.37 -13.94 -14.57
C THR A 122 -45.19 -14.46 -13.74
N GLY A 123 -44.98 -15.78 -13.75
CA GLY A 123 -43.95 -16.48 -12.96
C GLY A 123 -42.53 -16.25 -13.49
N GLY A 124 -42.13 -14.98 -13.63
CA GLY A 124 -40.80 -14.55 -14.03
C GLY A 124 -40.20 -13.66 -12.96
N LEU A 125 -38.87 -13.52 -12.97
CA LEU A 125 -38.20 -12.53 -12.14
C LEU A 125 -38.72 -11.14 -12.54
N LEU A 126 -39.24 -10.36 -11.58
CA LEU A 126 -39.67 -8.99 -11.88
C LEU A 126 -38.45 -8.17 -12.34
N ASP A 127 -38.65 -7.18 -13.21
CA ASP A 127 -37.57 -6.27 -13.65
C ASP A 127 -36.80 -5.67 -12.46
N THR A 128 -37.49 -5.38 -11.35
CA THR A 128 -36.89 -4.94 -10.09
C THR A 128 -35.94 -5.96 -9.46
N ASP A 129 -36.25 -7.25 -9.56
CA ASP A 129 -35.43 -8.34 -9.01
C ASP A 129 -34.18 -8.57 -9.88
N VAL A 130 -34.29 -8.34 -11.19
CA VAL A 130 -33.17 -8.41 -12.13
C VAL A 130 -32.18 -7.27 -11.89
N GLU A 131 -32.69 -6.04 -11.78
CA GLU A 131 -31.87 -4.88 -11.40
C GLU A 131 -31.21 -5.08 -10.03
N PHE A 132 -31.92 -5.69 -9.08
CA PHE A 132 -31.37 -6.04 -7.77
C PHE A 132 -30.23 -7.06 -7.89
N LEU A 133 -30.40 -8.14 -8.67
CA LEU A 133 -29.34 -9.13 -8.89
C LEU A 133 -28.11 -8.55 -9.57
N ILE A 134 -28.27 -7.66 -10.57
CA ILE A 134 -27.14 -6.98 -11.23
C ILE A 134 -26.38 -6.11 -10.23
N ARG A 135 -27.09 -5.35 -9.38
CA ARG A 135 -26.45 -4.56 -8.31
C ARG A 135 -25.78 -5.43 -7.26
N GLN A 136 -26.37 -6.58 -6.94
CA GLN A 136 -25.80 -7.53 -5.99
C GLN A 136 -24.53 -8.20 -6.55
N ALA A 137 -24.51 -8.53 -7.84
CA ALA A 137 -23.32 -9.02 -8.54
C ALA A 137 -22.21 -7.96 -8.55
N ALA A 138 -22.53 -6.70 -8.88
CA ALA A 138 -21.57 -5.61 -8.84
C ALA A 138 -20.96 -5.39 -7.44
N ARG A 139 -21.76 -5.55 -6.37
CA ARG A 139 -21.25 -5.52 -4.98
C ARG A 139 -20.34 -6.70 -4.67
N ALA A 140 -20.66 -7.90 -5.17
CA ALA A 140 -19.80 -9.06 -5.01
C ALA A 140 -18.46 -8.88 -5.72
N ASP A 141 -18.47 -8.31 -6.94
CA ASP A 141 -17.25 -7.99 -7.69
C ASP A 141 -16.42 -6.90 -6.98
N GLN A 142 -17.06 -5.88 -6.40
CA GLN A 142 -16.37 -4.88 -5.56
C GLN A 142 -15.67 -5.52 -4.35
N VAL A 143 -16.32 -6.46 -3.67
CA VAL A 143 -15.71 -7.16 -2.52
C VAL A 143 -14.56 -8.06 -2.98
N ALA A 144 -14.68 -8.72 -4.14
CA ALA A 144 -13.60 -9.53 -4.70
C ALA A 144 -12.36 -8.68 -5.03
N GLU A 145 -12.56 -7.50 -5.64
CA GLU A 145 -11.49 -6.54 -5.92
C GLU A 145 -10.86 -5.96 -4.64
N GLN A 146 -11.67 -5.66 -3.62
CA GLN A 146 -11.15 -5.27 -2.30
C GLN A 146 -10.29 -6.36 -1.68
N LEU A 147 -10.72 -7.61 -1.77
CA LEU A 147 -9.97 -8.75 -1.25
C LEU A 147 -8.66 -8.95 -2.04
N ALA A 148 -8.69 -8.81 -3.36
CA ALA A 148 -7.53 -8.90 -4.23
C ALA A 148 -6.51 -7.79 -3.93
N ALA A 149 -6.98 -6.55 -3.76
CA ALA A 149 -6.14 -5.41 -3.37
C ALA A 149 -5.52 -5.62 -1.98
N ALA A 150 -6.29 -6.13 -1.01
CA ALA A 150 -5.77 -6.45 0.32
C ALA A 150 -4.72 -7.58 0.30
N GLN A 151 -4.92 -8.60 -0.55
CA GLN A 151 -3.93 -9.66 -0.76
C GLN A 151 -2.64 -9.14 -1.38
N GLN A 152 -2.72 -8.27 -2.40
CA GLN A 152 -1.55 -7.63 -2.99
C GLN A 152 -0.80 -6.75 -1.99
N LEU A 153 -1.53 -6.01 -1.14
CA LEU A 153 -0.93 -5.23 -0.07
C LEU A 153 -0.17 -6.12 0.93
N LEU A 154 -0.75 -7.26 1.32
CA LEU A 154 -0.11 -8.24 2.22
C LEU A 154 1.11 -8.91 1.59
N GLU A 155 1.09 -9.19 0.29
CA GLU A 155 2.26 -9.70 -0.43
C GLU A 155 3.39 -8.67 -0.47
N GLN A 156 3.08 -7.40 -0.77
CA GLN A 156 4.07 -6.33 -0.71
C GLN A 156 4.62 -6.11 0.69
N ASP A 157 3.77 -6.13 1.72
CA ASP A 157 4.20 -5.97 3.11
C ASP A 157 5.13 -7.12 3.54
N ARG A 158 4.86 -8.36 3.08
CA ARG A 158 5.75 -9.50 3.27
C ARG A 158 7.07 -9.37 2.52
N GLU A 159 7.08 -8.86 1.28
CA GLU A 159 8.33 -8.61 0.53
C GLU A 159 9.22 -7.59 1.25
N VAL A 160 8.61 -6.52 1.76
CA VAL A 160 9.30 -5.46 2.51
C VAL A 160 9.80 -5.98 3.86
N CYS A 161 8.98 -6.73 4.61
CA CYS A 161 9.37 -7.29 5.92
C CYS A 161 10.40 -8.42 5.82
N ASN A 162 10.35 -9.25 4.77
CA ASN A 162 11.31 -10.35 4.57
C ASN A 162 12.63 -9.89 3.92
N GLY A 163 12.78 -8.59 3.63
CA GLY A 163 14.04 -8.00 3.18
C GLY A 163 14.48 -8.41 1.78
N GLN A 164 13.55 -8.79 0.89
CA GLN A 164 13.88 -9.20 -0.50
C GLN A 164 14.15 -8.04 -1.48
N THR A 165 14.54 -6.85 -0.98
CA THR A 165 15.00 -5.73 -1.82
C THR A 165 16.33 -5.13 -1.35
#